data_AF-A0A1G4U1Y8-F1
#
_entry.id   AF-A0A1G4U1Y8-F1
#
_cell.length_a   1.000
_cell.length_b   1.000
_cell.length_c   1.000
_cell.angle_alpha   90.00
_cell.angle_beta   90.00
_cell.angle_gamma   90.00
#
_symmetry.space_group_name_H-M   'P 1'
#
loop_
_entity.id
_entity.type
_entity.pdbx_description
1 polymer ?
#
loop_
_entity_poly.entity_id
_entity_poly.type
_entity_poly.pdbx_seq_one_letter_code
_entity_poly.pdbx_strand_id
1 'polypeptide(L)'
;MMFDGDPDKPISIIITTLAAQAYQKETNILDALSNVVAAMPGLIEERYSEEHERYIKWIANPINNEENFADKWADYPERQANFEKWLVQVQRDVTDALGRSGLSNISESLQKSFGNQLVTKTFSAIAERSRQQTQGGNNKIDIAVGITAAGSIAVKPHNFYGAEE
;
A
#
# COMPACT_ATOMS: atom_id res chain seq x y z
N MET A 1 7.82 1.66 -11.10
CA MET A 1 7.17 2.55 -10.10
C MET A 1 6.90 3.89 -10.79
N MET A 2 5.80 4.59 -10.48
CA MET A 2 5.32 5.75 -11.27
C MET A 2 6.34 6.88 -11.48
N PHE A 3 7.19 7.15 -10.48
CA PHE A 3 8.17 8.25 -10.48
C PHE A 3 9.60 7.76 -10.19
N ASP A 4 9.93 6.55 -10.67
CA ASP A 4 11.28 6.01 -10.48
C ASP A 4 12.32 6.85 -11.26
N GLY A 5 13.37 7.29 -10.58
CA GLY A 5 14.38 8.20 -11.15
C GLY A 5 13.97 9.67 -11.34
N ASP A 6 12.74 10.06 -11.02
CA ASP A 6 12.27 11.45 -11.14
C ASP A 6 12.77 12.30 -9.94
N PRO A 7 13.45 13.44 -10.17
CA PRO A 7 13.91 14.32 -9.10
C PRO A 7 12.77 14.98 -8.31
N ASP A 8 11.59 15.15 -8.93
CA ASP A 8 10.41 15.79 -8.35
C ASP A 8 9.34 14.75 -7.93
N LYS A 9 9.79 13.53 -7.64
CA LYS A 9 8.95 12.48 -7.08
C LYS A 9 8.42 12.84 -5.69
N PRO A 10 7.28 12.26 -5.27
CA PRO A 10 6.77 12.38 -3.91
C PRO A 10 7.85 12.10 -2.86
N ILE A 11 8.08 13.04 -1.95
CA ILE A 11 9.13 12.89 -0.93
C ILE A 11 8.65 12.01 0.22
N SER A 12 9.52 11.11 0.68
CA SER A 12 9.16 10.10 1.67
C SER A 12 8.67 10.69 2.99
N ILE A 13 9.23 11.82 3.44
CA ILE A 13 8.85 12.46 4.71
C ILE A 13 7.40 12.93 4.72
N ILE A 14 6.89 13.44 3.59
CA ILE A 14 5.47 13.80 3.44
C ILE A 14 4.62 12.55 3.54
N ILE A 15 4.96 11.50 2.77
CA ILE A 15 4.20 10.24 2.74
C ILE A 15 4.12 9.62 4.14
N THR A 16 5.26 9.51 4.84
CA THR A 16 5.31 8.88 6.16
C THR A 16 4.57 9.70 7.21
N THR A 17 4.66 11.03 7.15
CA THR A 17 3.95 11.92 8.07
C THR A 17 2.45 11.81 7.91
N LEU A 18 1.95 11.91 6.66
CA LEU A 18 0.53 11.77 6.37
C LEU A 18 0.02 10.36 6.70
N ALA A 19 0.80 9.32 6.40
CA ALA A 19 0.42 7.94 6.74
C ALA A 19 0.30 7.72 8.25
N ALA A 20 1.24 8.26 9.03
CA ALA A 20 1.22 8.16 10.49
C ALA A 20 0.04 8.93 11.10
N GLN A 21 -0.26 10.13 10.58
CA GLN A 21 -1.41 10.92 11.02
C GLN A 21 -2.75 10.29 10.63
N ALA A 22 -2.83 9.64 9.47
CA ALA A 22 -4.04 8.99 8.98
C ALA A 22 -4.36 7.67 9.67
N TYR A 23 -3.37 6.99 10.25
CA TYR A 23 -3.54 5.66 10.85
C TYR A 23 -4.39 5.70 12.12
N GLN A 24 -5.48 4.91 12.15
CA GLN A 24 -6.46 4.93 13.25
C GLN A 24 -6.45 3.65 14.10
N LYS A 25 -5.33 2.91 14.11
CA LYS A 25 -5.16 1.65 14.85
C LYS A 25 -6.06 0.52 14.34
N GLU A 26 -6.26 0.47 13.02
CA GLU A 26 -6.95 -0.60 12.35
C GLU A 26 -6.32 -1.96 12.67
N THR A 27 -7.18 -2.97 12.89
CA THR A 27 -6.77 -4.33 13.26
C THR A 27 -6.49 -5.21 12.04
N ASN A 28 -6.90 -4.76 10.85
CA ASN A 28 -6.68 -5.43 9.58
C ASN A 28 -5.79 -4.55 8.69
N ILE A 29 -4.75 -5.14 8.10
CA ILE A 29 -3.75 -4.43 7.30
C ILE A 29 -4.32 -3.85 6.01
N LEU A 30 -5.33 -4.51 5.42
CA LEU A 30 -5.97 -4.08 4.20
C LEU A 30 -6.89 -2.88 4.46
N ASP A 31 -7.66 -2.95 5.54
CA ASP A 31 -8.49 -1.84 6.00
C ASP A 31 -7.60 -0.65 6.39
N ALA A 32 -6.49 -0.91 7.09
CA ALA A 32 -5.49 0.11 7.42
C ALA A 32 -4.96 0.82 6.17
N LEU A 33 -4.53 0.05 5.17
CA LEU A 33 -3.97 0.61 3.94
C LEU A 33 -5.00 1.45 3.17
N SER A 34 -6.23 0.94 3.05
CA SER A 34 -7.33 1.65 2.37
C SER A 34 -7.69 2.95 3.08
N ASN A 35 -7.89 2.89 4.40
CA ASN A 35 -8.28 4.04 5.21
C ASN A 35 -7.19 5.11 5.24
N VAL A 36 -5.93 4.70 5.43
CA VAL A 36 -4.79 5.61 5.47
C VAL A 36 -4.69 6.40 4.17
N VAL A 37 -4.69 5.72 3.02
CA VAL A 37 -4.57 6.37 1.71
C VAL A 37 -5.77 7.30 1.44
N ALA A 38 -6.98 6.88 1.81
CA ALA A 38 -8.19 7.69 1.63
C ALA A 38 -8.20 8.96 2.50
N ALA A 39 -7.57 8.94 3.68
CA ALA A 39 -7.55 10.07 4.61
C ALA A 39 -6.43 11.09 4.31
N MET A 40 -5.33 10.69 3.65
CA MET A 40 -4.18 11.58 3.36
C MET A 40 -4.56 12.94 2.75
N PRO A 41 -5.46 13.05 1.75
CA PRO A 41 -5.80 14.36 1.16
C PRO A 41 -6.37 15.35 2.18
N GLY A 42 -7.15 14.86 3.14
CA GLY A 42 -7.80 15.69 4.17
C GLY A 42 -6.84 16.19 5.25
N LEU A 43 -5.61 15.68 5.29
CA LEU A 43 -4.57 16.07 6.24
C LEU A 43 -3.63 17.14 5.68
N ILE A 44 -3.81 17.54 4.42
CA ILE A 44 -3.05 18.62 3.80
C ILE A 44 -3.82 19.92 4.00
N GLU A 45 -3.31 20.79 4.86
CA GLU A 45 -3.94 22.07 5.17
C GLU A 45 -3.63 23.13 4.10
N GLU A 46 -4.36 24.24 4.15
CA GLU A 46 -4.01 25.47 3.44
C GLU A 46 -3.79 26.60 4.45
N ARG A 47 -2.64 27.26 4.38
CA ARG A 47 -2.29 28.37 5.26
C ARG A 47 -1.81 29.56 4.43
N TYR A 48 -2.16 30.78 4.85
CA TYR A 48 -1.65 32.00 4.22
C TYR A 48 -0.16 32.14 4.51
N SER A 49 0.65 32.28 3.45
CA SER A 49 2.08 32.57 3.55
C SER A 49 2.30 34.06 3.24
N GLU A 50 2.91 34.78 4.18
CA GLU A 50 3.34 36.16 3.96
C GLU A 50 4.45 36.25 2.91
N GLU A 51 5.34 35.25 2.84
CA GLU A 51 6.45 35.19 1.86
C GLU A 51 5.94 35.10 0.42
N HIS A 52 4.88 34.32 0.19
CA HIS A 52 4.32 34.10 -1.14
C HIS A 52 3.05 34.93 -1.42
N GLU A 53 2.61 35.74 -0.45
CA GLU A 53 1.37 36.55 -0.48
C GLU A 53 0.10 35.78 -0.87
N ARG A 54 0.05 34.46 -0.59
CA ARG A 54 -1.07 33.58 -0.98
C ARG A 54 -1.22 32.39 -0.03
N TYR A 55 -2.33 31.66 -0.15
CA TYR A 55 -2.49 30.38 0.52
C TYR A 55 -1.61 29.32 -0.15
N ILE A 56 -0.85 28.59 0.67
CA ILE A 56 0.00 27.47 0.26
C ILE A 56 -0.43 26.19 1.00
N LYS A 57 -0.12 25.04 0.41
CA LYS A 57 -0.31 23.75 1.07
C LYS A 57 0.62 23.65 2.27
N TRP A 58 0.09 23.10 3.36
CA TRP A 58 0.80 22.97 4.62
C TRP A 58 0.70 21.56 5.17
N ILE A 59 1.87 20.96 5.42
CA ILE A 59 2.01 19.67 6.08
C ILE A 59 2.97 19.89 7.24
N ALA A 60 2.42 20.02 8.44
CA ALA A 60 3.20 20.34 9.63
C ALA A 60 4.17 19.21 9.99
N ASN A 61 5.40 19.55 10.36
CA ASN A 61 6.28 18.61 11.04
C ASN A 61 5.65 18.22 12.40
N PRO A 62 5.44 16.93 12.70
CA PRO A 62 4.84 16.48 13.96
C PRO A 62 5.59 16.92 15.24
N ILE A 63 6.87 17.28 15.11
CA ILE A 63 7.70 17.76 16.23
C ILE A 63 7.70 19.29 16.31
N ASN A 64 7.63 19.97 15.16
CA ASN A 64 7.63 21.43 15.07
C ASN A 64 6.55 21.93 14.11
N ASN A 65 5.40 22.33 14.63
CA ASN A 65 4.25 22.74 13.81
C ASN A 65 4.47 24.03 12.98
N GLU A 66 5.55 24.76 13.24
CA GLU A 66 5.98 25.93 12.47
C GLU A 66 6.75 25.54 11.20
N GLU A 67 7.25 24.30 11.11
CA GLU A 67 7.94 23.79 9.93
C GLU A 67 6.94 23.10 8.98
N ASN A 68 6.96 23.52 7.71
CA ASN A 68 6.14 22.96 6.65
C ASN A 68 6.96 22.01 5.77
N PHE A 69 6.61 20.72 5.74
CA PHE A 69 7.24 19.75 4.83
C PHE A 69 6.87 19.95 3.36
N ALA A 70 5.83 20.72 3.05
CA ALA A 70 5.39 21.07 1.70
C ALA A 70 5.85 22.48 1.28
N ASP A 71 6.82 23.10 1.98
CA ASP A 71 7.30 24.46 1.70
C ASP A 71 7.70 24.66 0.22
N LYS A 72 8.42 23.68 -0.35
CA LYS A 72 8.90 23.74 -1.74
C LYS A 72 7.82 23.60 -2.80
N TRP A 73 6.58 23.26 -2.45
CA TRP A 73 5.51 23.16 -3.46
C TRP A 73 5.10 24.52 -4.02
N ALA A 74 5.27 25.60 -3.25
CA ALA A 74 4.99 26.94 -3.72
C ALA A 74 5.96 27.38 -4.84
N ASP A 75 7.22 26.99 -4.73
CA ASP A 75 8.29 27.31 -5.68
C ASP A 75 8.38 26.31 -6.84
N TYR A 76 8.04 25.05 -6.58
CA TYR A 76 8.13 23.91 -7.51
C TYR A 76 6.76 23.18 -7.61
N PRO A 77 5.78 23.76 -8.32
CA PRO A 77 4.42 23.21 -8.41
C PRO A 77 4.34 21.78 -8.97
N GLU A 78 5.32 21.37 -9.77
CA GLU A 78 5.47 20.01 -10.29
C GLU A 78 5.56 18.97 -9.19
N ARG A 79 6.16 19.30 -8.04
CA ARG A 79 6.27 18.39 -6.89
C ARG A 79 4.92 18.11 -6.26
N GLN A 80 4.10 19.15 -6.11
CA GLN A 80 2.71 19.00 -5.66
C GLN A 80 1.92 18.17 -6.68
N ALA A 81 2.01 18.51 -7.97
CA ALA A 81 1.28 17.79 -9.02
C ALA A 81 1.67 16.30 -9.09
N ASN A 82 2.96 15.98 -8.92
CA ASN A 82 3.44 14.60 -8.87
C ASN A 82 2.97 13.88 -7.61
N PHE A 83 2.96 14.54 -6.46
CA PHE A 83 2.37 14.01 -5.22
C PHE A 83 0.89 13.68 -5.38
N GLU A 84 0.09 14.61 -5.92
CA GLU A 84 -1.34 14.39 -6.15
C GLU A 84 -1.61 13.26 -7.15
N LYS A 85 -0.86 13.22 -8.26
CA LYS A 85 -0.92 12.10 -9.23
C LYS A 85 -0.59 10.77 -8.58
N TRP A 86 0.46 10.71 -7.78
CA TRP A 86 0.84 9.52 -7.03
C TRP A 86 -0.27 9.10 -6.07
N LEU A 87 -0.87 10.05 -5.34
CA LEU A 87 -1.91 9.78 -4.35
C LEU A 87 -3.17 9.18 -4.99
N VAL A 88 -3.59 9.73 -6.12
CA VAL A 88 -4.70 9.18 -6.93
C VAL A 88 -4.36 7.78 -7.44
N GLN A 89 -3.13 7.56 -7.91
CA GLN A 89 -2.72 6.25 -8.41
C GLN A 89 -2.71 5.20 -7.30
N VAL A 90 -2.13 5.48 -6.13
CA VAL A 90 -2.09 4.52 -5.03
C VAL A 90 -3.48 4.22 -4.48
N GLN A 91 -4.38 5.21 -4.45
CA GLN A 91 -5.77 4.98 -4.04
C GLN A 91 -6.50 4.02 -5.00
N ARG A 92 -6.32 4.20 -6.30
CA ARG A 92 -6.85 3.28 -7.33
C ARG A 92 -6.25 1.89 -7.19
N ASP A 93 -4.93 1.80 -7.06
CA ASP A 93 -4.22 0.53 -6.96
C ASP A 93 -4.66 -0.29 -5.75
N VAL A 94 -4.85 0.37 -4.59
CA VAL A 94 -5.37 -0.27 -3.38
C VAL A 94 -6.82 -0.70 -3.58
N THR A 95 -7.67 0.17 -4.12
CA THR A 95 -9.09 -0.15 -4.34
C THR A 95 -9.26 -1.33 -5.33
N ASP A 96 -8.50 -1.33 -6.42
CA ASP A 96 -8.51 -2.39 -7.43
C ASP A 96 -8.00 -3.72 -6.86
N ALA A 97 -6.95 -3.68 -6.03
CA ALA A 97 -6.44 -4.88 -5.36
C ALA A 97 -7.46 -5.47 -4.37
N LEU A 98 -8.21 -4.63 -3.66
CA LEU A 98 -9.24 -5.06 -2.70
C LEU A 98 -10.55 -5.50 -3.37
N GLY A 99 -10.91 -4.92 -4.51
CA GLY A 99 -12.11 -5.26 -5.27
C GLY A 99 -12.01 -6.57 -6.07
N ARG A 100 -10.81 -7.15 -6.18
CA ARG A 100 -10.57 -8.39 -6.93
C ARG A 100 -10.59 -9.61 -6.00
N SER A 101 -11.42 -10.59 -6.35
CA SER A 101 -11.40 -11.92 -5.73
C SER A 101 -10.35 -12.82 -6.40
N GLY A 102 -9.61 -13.58 -5.58
CA GLY A 102 -8.62 -14.57 -6.03
C GLY A 102 -7.17 -14.06 -6.04
N LEU A 103 -6.25 -14.83 -5.44
CA LEU A 103 -4.83 -14.45 -5.26
C LEU A 103 -4.12 -14.06 -6.56
N SER A 104 -4.44 -14.72 -7.69
CA SER A 104 -3.82 -14.44 -8.99
C SER A 104 -4.17 -13.03 -9.50
N ASN A 105 -5.43 -12.63 -9.36
CA ASN A 105 -5.92 -11.33 -9.82
C ASN A 105 -5.37 -10.19 -8.96
N ILE A 106 -5.19 -10.45 -7.65
CA ILE A 106 -4.56 -9.51 -6.71
C ILE A 106 -3.07 -9.37 -7.03
N SER A 107 -2.36 -10.49 -7.24
CA SER A 107 -0.94 -10.49 -7.62
C SER A 107 -0.71 -9.68 -8.90
N GLU A 108 -1.47 -9.93 -9.95
CA GLU A 108 -1.36 -9.20 -11.22
C GLU A 108 -1.61 -7.70 -11.06
N SER A 109 -2.60 -7.32 -10.24
CA SER A 109 -2.89 -5.91 -9.95
C SER A 109 -1.70 -5.25 -9.24
N LEU A 110 -1.17 -5.89 -8.19
CA LEU A 110 -0.04 -5.36 -7.43
C LEU A 110 1.26 -5.31 -8.23
N GLN A 111 1.47 -6.23 -9.19
CA GLN A 111 2.65 -6.22 -10.06
C GLN A 111 2.77 -4.93 -10.88
N LYS A 112 1.65 -4.34 -11.28
CA LYS A 112 1.65 -3.07 -12.04
C LYS A 112 2.16 -1.90 -11.21
N SER A 113 1.81 -1.88 -9.92
CA SER A 113 2.13 -0.77 -9.00
C SER A 113 3.50 -0.92 -8.35
N PHE A 114 3.79 -2.11 -7.83
CA PHE A 114 4.97 -2.41 -7.00
C PHE A 114 6.08 -3.15 -7.74
N GLY A 115 5.86 -3.49 -9.01
CA GLY A 115 6.81 -4.19 -9.86
C GLY A 115 6.72 -5.71 -9.76
N ASN A 116 7.03 -6.37 -10.88
CA ASN A 116 6.87 -7.82 -11.01
C ASN A 116 7.74 -8.61 -10.03
N GLN A 117 9.03 -8.27 -9.91
CA GLN A 117 9.97 -9.04 -9.10
C GLN A 117 9.59 -9.09 -7.62
N LEU A 118 9.24 -7.94 -7.03
CA LEU A 118 8.88 -7.86 -5.62
C LEU A 118 7.58 -8.63 -5.32
N VAL A 119 6.56 -8.46 -6.17
CA VAL A 119 5.26 -9.09 -5.97
C VAL A 119 5.36 -10.59 -6.18
N THR A 120 6.02 -11.05 -7.25
CA THR A 120 6.23 -12.47 -7.50
C THR A 120 6.99 -13.13 -6.34
N LYS A 121 8.09 -12.52 -5.86
CA LYS A 121 8.84 -13.03 -4.70
C LYS A 121 7.94 -13.16 -3.45
N THR A 122 7.10 -12.15 -3.19
CA THR A 122 6.21 -12.13 -2.02
C THR A 122 5.13 -13.22 -2.12
N PHE A 123 4.47 -13.34 -3.27
CA PHE A 123 3.44 -14.35 -3.49
C PHE A 123 4.01 -15.78 -3.50
N SER A 124 5.22 -15.98 -4.04
CA SER A 124 5.92 -17.27 -3.94
C SER A 124 6.23 -17.65 -2.50
N ALA A 125 6.66 -16.70 -1.66
CA ALA A 125 6.88 -16.95 -0.24
C ALA A 125 5.59 -17.30 0.51
N ILE A 126 4.47 -16.63 0.19
CA ILE A 126 3.15 -16.96 0.74
C ILE A 126 2.73 -18.37 0.31
N ALA A 127 2.89 -18.71 -0.97
CA ALA A 127 2.55 -20.02 -1.51
C ALA A 127 3.39 -21.13 -0.85
N GLU A 128 4.71 -20.94 -0.70
CA GLU A 128 5.57 -21.92 -0.06
C GLU A 128 5.24 -22.10 1.43
N ARG A 129 4.93 -21.01 2.15
CA ARG A 129 4.47 -21.09 3.54
C ARG A 129 3.18 -21.89 3.66
N SER A 130 2.22 -21.64 2.76
CA SER A 130 0.98 -22.40 2.69
C SER A 130 1.25 -23.87 2.37
N ARG A 131 2.17 -24.18 1.44
CA ARG A 131 2.57 -25.56 1.13
C ARG A 131 3.13 -26.28 2.35
N GLN A 132 4.02 -25.63 3.09
CA GLN A 132 4.60 -26.18 4.33
C GLN A 132 3.53 -26.42 5.41
N GLN A 133 2.57 -25.50 5.57
CA GLN A 133 1.46 -25.69 6.50
C GLN A 133 0.55 -26.85 6.09
N THR A 134 0.30 -27.03 4.79
CA THR A 134 -0.44 -28.18 4.26
C THR A 134 0.31 -29.50 4.48
N GLN A 135 1.63 -29.53 4.26
CA GLN A 135 2.46 -30.70 4.55
C GLN A 135 2.48 -31.05 6.04
N GLY A 136 2.47 -30.03 6.91
CA GLY A 136 2.36 -30.21 8.36
C GLY A 136 0.95 -30.52 8.86
N GLY A 137 -0.07 -30.60 7.99
CA GLY A 137 -1.47 -30.86 8.38
C GLY A 137 -2.18 -29.68 9.08
N ASN A 138 -1.58 -28.48 9.03
CA ASN A 138 -2.05 -27.30 9.76
C ASN A 138 -2.96 -26.39 8.93
N ASN A 139 -2.99 -26.55 7.61
CA ASN A 139 -3.93 -25.82 6.76
C ASN A 139 -5.30 -26.47 6.74
N LYS A 140 -6.32 -25.64 6.92
CA LYS A 140 -7.72 -26.04 6.85
C LYS A 140 -8.48 -25.12 5.89
N ILE A 141 -9.69 -25.48 5.52
CA ILE A 141 -10.58 -24.67 4.68
C ILE A 141 -11.69 -24.15 5.57
N ASP A 142 -11.86 -22.83 5.50
CA ASP A 142 -13.04 -22.11 5.97
C ASP A 142 -13.85 -21.66 4.75
N ILE A 143 -15.18 -21.77 4.84
CA ILE A 143 -16.07 -21.48 3.70
C ILE A 143 -16.09 -19.96 3.38
N ALA A 144 -15.88 -19.10 4.37
CA ALA A 144 -15.88 -17.65 4.20
C ALA A 144 -14.49 -17.10 3.85
N VAL A 145 -13.42 -17.69 4.42
CA VAL A 145 -12.05 -17.12 4.34
C VAL A 145 -11.11 -17.94 3.43
N GLY A 146 -11.50 -19.15 3.00
CA GLY A 146 -10.68 -20.00 2.15
C GLY A 146 -9.64 -20.82 2.95
N ILE A 147 -8.40 -20.93 2.45
CA ILE A 147 -7.36 -21.72 3.13
C ILE A 147 -6.81 -20.94 4.32
N THR A 148 -7.01 -21.47 5.54
CA THR A 148 -6.62 -20.85 6.81
C THR A 148 -6.41 -21.93 7.88
N ALA A 149 -5.54 -21.65 8.87
CA ALA A 149 -5.33 -22.56 10.00
C ALA A 149 -6.58 -22.71 10.92
N ALA A 150 -7.52 -21.76 10.85
CA ALA A 150 -8.73 -21.72 11.66
C ALA A 150 -9.95 -22.44 11.02
N GLY A 151 -9.81 -22.96 9.79
CA GLY A 151 -10.89 -23.66 9.10
C GLY A 151 -11.30 -24.98 9.77
N SER A 152 -12.38 -25.59 9.28
CA SER A 152 -12.90 -26.84 9.83
C SER A 152 -12.46 -28.07 9.04
N ILE A 153 -12.13 -27.91 7.75
CA ILE A 153 -11.78 -29.03 6.84
C ILE A 153 -10.28 -29.05 6.60
N ALA A 154 -9.56 -30.09 7.02
CA ALA A 154 -8.12 -30.19 6.78
C ALA A 154 -7.78 -30.34 5.29
N VAL A 155 -6.80 -29.56 4.81
CA VAL A 155 -6.25 -29.69 3.45
C VAL A 155 -5.24 -30.84 3.44
N LYS A 156 -5.45 -31.85 2.58
CA LYS A 156 -4.51 -32.95 2.46
C LYS A 156 -3.24 -32.52 1.70
N PRO A 157 -2.06 -33.01 2.10
CA PRO A 157 -0.85 -32.87 1.31
C PRO A 157 -1.00 -33.58 -0.04
N HIS A 158 -0.46 -32.98 -1.09
CA HIS A 158 -0.42 -33.53 -2.44
C HIS A 158 1.03 -33.78 -2.85
N ASN A 159 1.27 -34.92 -3.50
CA ASN A 159 2.55 -35.24 -4.12
C ASN A 159 2.41 -35.04 -5.64
N PHE A 160 3.34 -34.30 -6.24
CA PHE A 160 3.38 -34.08 -7.69
C PHE A 160 4.31 -35.13 -8.33
N TYR A 161 3.73 -36.17 -8.93
CA TYR A 161 4.48 -37.30 -9.52
C TYR A 161 4.96 -37.05 -10.96
N GLY A 162 4.69 -35.87 -11.53
CA GLY A 162 5.02 -35.55 -12.94
C GLY A 162 6.43 -35.01 -13.18
N ALA A 163 7.35 -35.15 -12.23
CA ALA A 163 8.74 -34.68 -12.36
C ALA A 163 9.77 -35.81 -12.54
N GLU A 164 9.31 -37.07 -12.65
CA GLU A 164 10.15 -38.26 -12.82
C GLU A 164 10.05 -38.89 -14.23
N GLU A 165 9.47 -38.18 -15.21
CA GLU A 165 9.52 -38.54 -16.65
C GLU A 165 10.40 -37.56 -17.43
#